data_AF-A0A964HC39-F1
#
_entry.id   AF-A0A964HC39-F1
#
_cell.length_a   1.000
_cell.length_b   1.000
_cell.length_c   1.000
_cell.angle_alpha   90.00
_cell.angle_beta   90.00
_cell.angle_gamma   90.00
#
_symmetry.space_group_name_H-M   'P 1'
#
loop_
_entity.id
_entity.type
_entity.pdbx_description
1 polymer ?
#
loop_
_entity_poly.entity_id
_entity_poly.type
_entity_poly.pdbx_seq_one_letter_code
_entity_poly.pdbx_strand_id
1 'polypeptide(L)'
;MHEGTDRLSAGIAIIPGQPESVALRGTGVSAIREPYHQGLLLPALPALNSPASVILPSGWFRRERVLEVFTDRARQIRLTQLLDRGSDYERATFVHV
;
A
#
# COMPACT_ATOMS: atom_id res chain seq x y z
N MET A 1 -22.09 -24.57 -27.61
CA MET A 1 -21.53 -25.25 -26.42
C MET A 1 -20.30 -24.46 -26.02
N HIS A 2 -20.43 -23.54 -25.07
CA HIS A 2 -19.28 -22.81 -24.52
C HIS A 2 -18.89 -23.55 -23.24
N GLU A 3 -17.84 -24.36 -23.33
CA GLU A 3 -17.19 -24.97 -22.17
C GLU A 3 -16.38 -23.89 -21.46
N GLY A 4 -17.08 -22.99 -20.76
CA GLY A 4 -16.47 -22.02 -19.87
C GLY A 4 -16.07 -22.75 -18.60
N THR A 5 -14.79 -22.72 -18.26
CA THR A 5 -14.28 -23.20 -16.99
C THR A 5 -14.80 -22.27 -15.87
N ASP A 6 -16.01 -22.54 -15.40
CA ASP A 6 -16.68 -21.83 -14.31
C ASP A 6 -15.95 -22.14 -12.99
N ARG A 7 -14.84 -21.45 -12.74
CA ARG A 7 -14.00 -21.66 -11.56
C ARG A 7 -13.89 -20.37 -10.75
N LEU A 8 -14.49 -20.40 -9.57
CA LEU A 8 -14.22 -19.45 -8.50
C LEU A 8 -12.94 -19.86 -7.76
N SER A 9 -12.03 -18.92 -7.57
CA SER A 9 -10.85 -19.09 -6.71
C SER A 9 -10.91 -18.08 -5.58
N ALA A 10 -10.73 -18.55 -4.35
CA ALA A 10 -10.66 -17.73 -3.16
C ALA A 10 -9.41 -18.10 -2.35
N GLY A 11 -8.72 -17.10 -1.83
CA GLY A 11 -7.54 -17.25 -0.99
C GLY A 11 -7.59 -16.30 0.19
N ILE A 12 -6.86 -16.63 1.25
CA ILE A 12 -6.71 -15.78 2.44
C ILE A 12 -5.23 -15.44 2.58
N ALA A 13 -4.94 -14.15 2.74
CA ALA A 13 -3.60 -13.67 3.08
C ALA A 13 -3.65 -13.03 4.48
N ILE A 14 -2.71 -13.42 5.34
CA ILE A 14 -2.56 -12.84 6.68
C ILE A 14 -1.32 -11.95 6.65
N ILE A 15 -1.52 -10.66 6.95
CA ILE A 15 -0.44 -9.69 7.03
C ILE A 15 -0.25 -9.32 8.51
N PRO A 16 0.96 -9.44 9.07
CA PRO A 16 1.17 -9.23 10.49
C PRO A 16 1.17 -7.74 10.84
N GLY A 17 0.70 -7.41 12.05
CA GLY A 17 0.67 -6.06 12.59
C GLY A 17 -0.74 -5.48 12.70
N GLN A 18 -0.89 -4.51 13.60
CA GLN A 18 -2.14 -3.76 13.71
C GLN A 18 -2.16 -2.67 12.63
N PRO A 19 -3.10 -2.70 11.67
CA PRO A 19 -3.16 -1.71 10.63
C PRO A 19 -3.65 -0.36 11.17
N GLU A 20 -3.03 0.73 10.70
CA GLU A 20 -3.52 2.10 10.87
C GLU A 20 -4.15 2.57 9.55
N SER A 21 -5.40 3.03 9.60
CA SER A 21 -6.08 3.59 8.43
C SER A 21 -5.47 4.95 8.07
N VAL A 22 -5.06 5.10 6.81
CA VAL A 22 -4.43 6.33 6.33
C VAL A 22 -5.06 6.82 5.02
N ALA A 23 -4.97 8.13 4.79
CA ALA A 23 -5.24 8.74 3.51
C ALA A 23 -3.92 8.98 2.77
N LEU A 24 -3.81 8.45 1.55
CA LEU A 24 -2.63 8.51 0.69
C LEU A 24 -2.84 9.49 -0.46
N ARG A 25 -1.82 10.26 -0.80
CA ARG A 25 -1.83 11.12 -1.99
C ARG A 25 -0.43 11.17 -2.59
N GLY A 26 -0.33 11.34 -3.91
CA GLY A 26 0.95 11.67 -4.54
C GLY A 26 1.51 12.99 -4.01
N THR A 27 2.78 13.25 -4.28
CA THR A 27 3.40 14.56 -4.06
C THR A 27 3.81 15.22 -5.38
N GLY A 28 4.05 16.53 -5.35
CA GLY A 28 4.46 17.31 -6.52
C GLY A 28 3.32 18.09 -7.16
N VAL A 29 3.64 18.85 -8.21
CA VAL A 29 2.71 19.83 -8.83
C VAL A 29 1.44 19.15 -9.36
N SER A 30 1.58 17.96 -9.95
CA SER A 30 0.44 17.17 -10.45
C SER A 30 -0.48 16.65 -9.35
N ALA A 31 0.01 16.53 -8.12
CA ALA A 31 -0.75 15.97 -7.00
C ALA A 31 -1.61 16.99 -6.26
N ILE A 32 -1.50 18.29 -6.57
CA ILE A 32 -2.28 19.37 -5.93
C ILE A 32 -3.79 19.15 -6.07
N ARG A 33 -4.21 18.51 -7.18
CA ARG A 33 -5.62 18.19 -7.47
C ARG A 33 -5.96 16.71 -7.33
N GLU A 34 -4.99 15.88 -6.95
CA GLU A 34 -5.20 14.45 -6.80
C GLU A 34 -5.97 14.20 -5.50
N PRO A 35 -7.10 13.48 -5.54
CA PRO A 35 -7.83 13.17 -4.31
C PRO A 35 -6.98 12.26 -3.40
N TYR A 36 -7.31 12.25 -2.12
CA TYR A 36 -6.78 11.23 -1.23
C TYR A 36 -7.41 9.87 -1.55
N HIS A 37 -6.60 8.83 -1.45
CA HIS A 37 -7.00 7.43 -1.58
C HIS A 37 -6.80 6.71 -0.26
N GLN A 38 -7.63 5.70 0.01
CA GLN A 38 -7.52 4.91 1.22
C GLN A 38 -6.28 3.99 1.15
N GLY A 39 -5.60 3.85 2.28
CA GLY A 39 -4.52 2.89 2.46
C GLY A 39 -4.43 2.42 3.91
N LEU A 40 -3.53 1.47 4.16
CA LEU A 40 -3.23 0.97 5.50
C LEU A 40 -1.72 1.04 5.75
N LEU A 41 -1.32 1.62 6.87
CA LEU A 41 0.04 1.47 7.37
C LEU A 41 0.14 0.28 8.31
N LEU A 42 1.24 -0.44 8.20
CA LEU A 42 1.57 -1.58 9.04
C LEU A 42 2.90 -1.29 9.75
N PRO A 43 2.97 -1.51 11.07
CA PRO A 43 4.18 -1.29 11.83
C PRO A 43 5.26 -2.29 11.42
N ALA A 44 6.53 -1.92 11.64
CA ALA A 44 7.60 -2.90 11.61
C ALA A 44 7.42 -3.90 12.77
N LEU A 45 7.62 -5.18 12.48
CA LEU A 45 7.61 -6.26 13.47
C LEU A 45 8.94 -7.03 13.37
N PRO A 46 9.99 -6.60 14.11
CA PRO A 46 11.31 -7.21 14.04
C PRO A 46 11.31 -8.70 14.37
N ALA A 47 10.48 -9.12 15.35
CA ALA A 47 10.34 -10.52 15.74
C ALA A 47 9.86 -11.44 14.60
N LEU A 48 9.22 -10.87 13.57
CA LEU A 48 8.71 -11.60 12.40
C LEU A 48 9.47 -11.26 11.11
N ASN A 49 10.60 -10.54 11.19
CA ASN A 49 11.32 -9.98 10.04
C ASN A 49 10.41 -9.20 9.08
N SER A 50 9.41 -8.51 9.62
CA SER A 50 8.45 -7.73 8.83
C SER A 50 8.82 -6.25 8.88
N PRO A 51 9.21 -5.62 7.76
CA PRO A 51 9.48 -4.18 7.75
C PRO A 51 8.19 -3.38 7.85
N ALA A 52 8.30 -2.10 8.25
CA ALA A 52 7.19 -1.17 8.12
C ALA A 52 6.75 -1.12 6.65
N SER A 53 5.43 -1.17 6.44
CA SER A 53 4.87 -1.25 5.09
C SER A 53 3.55 -0.51 4.97
N VAL A 54 3.22 -0.15 3.74
CA VAL A 54 1.98 0.51 3.37
C VAL A 54 1.25 -0.37 2.35
N ILE A 55 -0.05 -0.55 2.53
CA ILE A 55 -0.96 -1.10 1.54
C ILE A 55 -1.56 0.08 0.77
N LEU A 56 -1.41 0.03 -0.55
CA LEU A 56 -1.80 1.06 -1.52
C LEU A 56 -2.68 0.44 -2.62
N PRO A 57 -3.48 1.25 -3.35
CA PRO A 57 -4.19 0.77 -4.53
C PRO A 57 -3.24 0.18 -5.58
N SER A 58 -3.72 -0.79 -6.36
CA SER A 58 -2.93 -1.38 -7.44
C SER A 58 -2.39 -0.33 -8.44
N GLY A 59 -1.11 -0.47 -8.82
CA GLY A 59 -0.44 0.40 -9.79
C GLY A 59 0.14 1.68 -9.19
N TRP A 60 0.03 1.87 -7.88
CA TRP A 60 0.59 3.04 -7.20
C TRP A 60 2.08 2.89 -6.88
N PHE A 61 2.61 1.66 -6.78
CA PHE A 61 4.01 1.47 -6.47
C PHE A 61 4.89 1.94 -7.63
N ARG A 62 5.75 2.91 -7.33
CA ARG A 62 6.97 3.19 -8.09
C ARG A 62 8.08 3.40 -7.08
N ARG A 63 9.24 2.75 -7.29
CA ARG A 63 10.41 2.96 -6.43
C ARG A 63 10.77 4.45 -6.43
N GLU A 64 11.18 4.96 -5.27
CA GLU A 64 11.46 6.39 -5.02
C GLU A 64 10.25 7.32 -5.06
N ARG A 65 9.03 6.82 -5.31
CA ARG A 65 7.83 7.65 -5.24
C ARG A 65 7.63 8.13 -3.81
N VAL A 66 7.53 9.45 -3.65
CA VAL A 66 7.11 10.06 -2.39
C VAL A 66 5.58 10.16 -2.37
N LEU A 67 5.00 9.75 -1.26
CA LEU A 67 3.59 9.86 -0.96
C LEU A 67 3.41 10.73 0.28
N GLU A 68 2.39 11.57 0.26
CA GLU A 68 1.82 12.14 1.47
C GLU A 68 0.90 11.09 2.11
N VAL A 69 1.06 10.92 3.41
CA VAL A 69 0.26 10.05 4.25
C VAL A 69 -0.34 10.90 5.35
N PHE A 70 -1.66 10.87 5.43
CA PHE A 70 -2.43 11.62 6.41
C PHE A 70 -3.12 10.66 7.38
N THR A 71 -2.89 10.89 8.67
CA THR A 71 -3.57 10.24 9.81
C THR A 71 -4.19 11.33 10.69
N ASP A 72 -3.60 11.58 11.85
CA ASP A 72 -3.73 12.78 12.67
C ASP A 72 -2.96 13.98 12.08
N ARG A 73 -1.86 13.71 11.37
CA ARG A 73 -1.00 14.72 10.73
C ARG A 73 -0.51 14.26 9.35
N ALA A 74 -0.26 15.22 8.47
CA ALA A 74 0.39 14.97 7.19
C ALA A 74 1.88 14.65 7.42
N ARG A 75 2.35 13.55 6.82
CA ARG A 75 3.77 13.18 6.75
C ARG A 75 4.09 12.65 5.37
N GLN A 76 5.36 12.68 4.98
CA GLN A 76 5.81 12.09 3.73
C GLN A 76 6.54 10.78 3.97
N ILE A 77 6.29 9.81 3.09
CA ILE A 77 7.03 8.56 3.01
C ILE A 77 7.55 8.38 1.59
N ARG A 78 8.70 7.74 1.46
CA ARG A 78 9.27 7.35 0.16
C ARG A 78 9.24 5.84 0.01
N LEU A 79 8.59 5.34 -1.03
CA LEU A 79 8.48 3.91 -1.32
C LEU A 79 9.83 3.35 -1.78
N THR A 80 10.26 2.24 -1.19
CA THR A 80 11.59 1.66 -1.45
C THR A 80 11.51 0.32 -2.20
N GLN A 81 10.60 -0.56 -1.79
CA GLN A 81 10.46 -1.89 -2.37
C GLN A 81 9.03 -2.40 -2.29
N LEU A 82 8.55 -3.04 -3.36
CA LEU A 82 7.31 -3.81 -3.38
C LEU A 82 7.54 -5.13 -2.64
N LEU A 83 6.73 -5.39 -1.62
CA LEU A 83 6.78 -6.61 -0.82
C LEU A 83 5.87 -7.70 -1.40
N ASP A 84 4.67 -7.32 -1.82
CA ASP A 84 3.72 -8.21 -2.51
C ASP A 84 2.69 -7.41 -3.32
N ARG A 85 1.93 -8.14 -4.15
CA ARG A 85 0.82 -7.62 -4.95
C ARG A 85 -0.36 -8.59 -4.84
N GLY A 86 -1.48 -8.08 -4.35
CA GLY A 86 -2.76 -8.75 -4.38
C GLY A 86 -3.53 -8.49 -5.68
N SER A 87 -4.78 -8.93 -5.72
CA SER A 87 -5.71 -8.67 -6.83
C SER A 87 -6.00 -7.17 -7.04
N ASP A 88 -6.06 -6.43 -5.94
CA ASP A 88 -6.62 -5.08 -5.84
C ASP A 88 -5.75 -4.15 -4.98
N TYR A 89 -4.62 -4.64 -4.48
CA TYR A 89 -3.68 -3.86 -3.69
C TYR A 89 -2.22 -4.17 -4.03
N GLU A 90 -1.35 -3.23 -3.68
CA GLU A 90 0.09 -3.44 -3.59
C GLU A 90 0.53 -3.18 -2.15
N ARG A 91 1.51 -3.94 -1.66
CA ARG A 91 2.15 -3.66 -0.37
C ARG A 91 3.60 -3.31 -0.58
N ALA A 92 4.04 -2.18 -0.06
CA ALA A 92 5.41 -1.71 -0.21
C ALA A 92 6.01 -1.27 1.13
N THR A 93 7.32 -1.45 1.27
CA THR A 93 8.08 -0.82 2.36
C THR A 93 8.49 0.60 1.97
N PHE A 94 8.83 1.40 2.99
CA PHE A 94 9.10 2.82 2.83
C PHE A 94 10.09 3.33 3.87
N VAL A 95 10.57 4.55 3.66
CA VAL A 95 11.29 5.36 4.67
C VAL A 95 10.58 6.69 4.87
N HIS A 96 10.72 7.28 6.06
CA HIS A 96 10.27 8.64 6.32
C HIS A 96 11.18 9.65 5.59
N VAL A 97 10.56 10.70 5.06
CA VAL A 97 11.25 11.85 4.44
C VAL A 97 11.37 12.98 5.44
#